data_AF-A0A931QXE4-F1
#
_entry.id   AF-A0A931QXE4-F1
#
_cell.length_a   1.000
_cell.length_b   1.000
_cell.length_c   1.000
_cell.angle_alpha   90.00
_cell.angle_beta   90.00
_cell.angle_gamma   90.00
#
_symmetry.space_group_name_H-M   'P 1'
#
loop_
_entity.id
_entity.type
_entity.pdbx_description
1 polymer ?
#
loop_
_entity_poly.entity_id
_entity_poly.type
_entity_poly.pdbx_seq_one_letter_code
_entity_poly.pdbx_strand_id
1 'polypeptide(L)'
;MSISRIYTQTLVWAFAAGILVPQALTAADTMKPAVAGRRGVVAAGHPLVAEAGMRILQKGGNAVDAGVATVFAASVVEMNGFGSGAECPILIKLAGMPPAAINGAGIAPELATVEYYKSLRSDDPRLADVASISRSTIPAYGLLSAIVPSAIDALLLALEKHGTMSFAEVIQPAIELAEGFPLDAQFARGIERFKPILEKWPTSSKVFLPGGRAPRPGEIFVQADLARTFLSMAEVDRKNAAKGRVAAIQAVREYFYRGPSARRISEFCKGVGCLLREGDFAAYRAKEEQPLTTDYRGIDVY
;
A
#
# COMPACT_ATOMS: atom_id res chain seq x y z
N MET A 1 59.88 81.43 -32.82
CA MET A 1 60.89 80.43 -32.39
C MET A 1 60.13 79.24 -31.79
N SER A 2 60.28 78.04 -32.38
CA SER A 2 59.82 76.69 -31.92
C SER A 2 58.31 76.42 -31.78
N ILE A 3 57.60 75.76 -32.71
CA ILE A 3 57.51 74.33 -33.14
C ILE A 3 56.61 73.41 -32.28
N SER A 4 55.72 72.68 -32.99
CA SER A 4 54.96 71.44 -32.65
C SER A 4 53.54 71.62 -32.07
N ARG A 5 52.51 70.82 -32.38
CA ARG A 5 52.31 69.64 -33.25
C ARG A 5 50.79 69.41 -33.42
N ILE A 6 50.36 68.96 -34.60
CA ILE A 6 49.00 68.52 -34.94
C ILE A 6 48.84 67.03 -34.56
N TYR A 7 47.70 66.62 -33.98
CA TYR A 7 47.23 65.23 -34.01
C TYR A 7 45.71 65.13 -34.21
N THR A 8 45.36 64.43 -35.28
CA THR A 8 44.03 64.12 -35.82
C THR A 8 43.41 62.95 -35.03
N GLN A 9 42.12 63.03 -34.70
CA GLN A 9 41.36 61.94 -34.08
C GLN A 9 41.00 60.86 -35.11
N THR A 10 41.26 59.59 -34.79
CA THR A 10 40.73 58.43 -35.51
C THR A 10 39.97 57.56 -34.51
N LEU A 11 38.65 57.45 -34.68
CA LEU A 11 37.78 56.56 -33.90
C LEU A 11 37.94 55.11 -34.39
N VAL A 12 38.26 54.19 -33.47
CA VAL A 12 38.22 52.74 -33.69
C VAL A 12 36.94 52.20 -33.05
N TRP A 13 36.05 51.64 -33.87
CA TRP A 13 34.90 50.86 -33.40
C TRP A 13 35.34 49.42 -33.18
N ALA A 14 35.31 48.96 -31.92
CA ALA A 14 35.44 47.55 -31.59
C ALA A 14 34.05 46.92 -31.44
N PHE A 15 33.66 46.08 -32.40
CA PHE A 15 32.48 45.21 -32.27
C PHE A 15 32.85 44.01 -31.39
N ALA A 16 32.37 43.98 -30.15
CA ALA A 16 32.44 42.79 -29.29
C ALA A 16 31.21 41.91 -29.59
N ALA A 17 31.42 40.81 -30.31
CA ALA A 17 30.42 39.76 -30.44
C ALA A 17 30.33 38.98 -29.12
N GLY A 18 29.32 39.28 -28.29
CA GLY A 18 29.02 38.50 -27.10
C GLY A 18 28.44 37.14 -27.49
N ILE A 19 29.20 36.06 -27.24
CA ILE A 19 28.68 34.70 -27.31
C ILE A 19 27.73 34.52 -26.12
N LEU A 20 26.42 34.53 -26.41
CA LEU A 20 25.40 34.18 -25.43
C LEU A 20 25.47 32.66 -25.24
N VAL A 21 26.13 32.20 -24.17
CA VAL A 21 26.03 30.79 -23.76
C VAL A 21 24.63 30.60 -23.19
N PRO A 22 23.75 29.78 -23.79
CA PRO A 22 22.47 29.50 -23.19
C PRO A 22 22.74 28.82 -21.83
N GLN A 23 22.27 29.44 -20.75
CA GLN A 23 22.24 28.79 -19.44
C GLN A 23 21.41 27.53 -19.60
N ALA A 24 22.08 26.37 -19.63
CA ALA A 24 21.40 25.10 -19.50
C ALA A 24 20.60 25.18 -18.20
N LEU A 25 19.29 24.97 -18.30
CA LEU A 25 18.43 24.71 -17.14
C LEU A 25 19.04 23.52 -16.41
N THR A 26 19.84 23.78 -15.39
CA THR A 26 20.36 22.74 -14.50
C THR A 26 19.14 22.14 -13.83
N ALA A 27 18.88 20.86 -14.09
CA ALA A 27 17.82 20.12 -13.41
C ALA A 27 17.97 20.36 -11.90
N ALA A 28 16.87 20.70 -11.23
CA ALA A 28 16.89 21.04 -9.81
C ALA A 28 17.55 19.91 -9.00
N ASP A 29 18.39 20.28 -8.03
CA ASP A 29 18.99 19.30 -7.11
C ASP A 29 17.88 18.59 -6.34
N THR A 30 17.64 17.32 -6.67
CA THR A 30 16.64 16.48 -6.00
C THR A 30 17.31 15.65 -4.89
N MET A 31 16.59 15.40 -3.79
CA MET A 31 17.05 14.56 -2.67
C MET A 31 17.38 13.11 -3.08
N LYS A 32 16.85 12.66 -4.23
CA LYS A 32 17.14 11.37 -4.85
C LYS A 32 17.26 11.56 -6.37
N PRO A 33 18.15 10.83 -7.05
CA PRO A 33 18.24 10.89 -8.51
C PRO A 33 16.95 10.33 -9.14
N ALA A 34 16.60 10.85 -10.33
CA ALA A 34 15.58 10.22 -11.16
C ALA A 34 16.06 8.81 -11.58
N VAL A 35 15.33 7.79 -11.17
CA VAL A 35 15.64 6.40 -11.51
C VAL A 35 15.17 6.11 -12.93
N ALA A 36 16.07 5.61 -13.78
CA ALA A 36 15.76 5.20 -15.15
C ALA A 36 16.07 3.72 -15.35
N GLY A 37 15.22 3.02 -16.10
CA GLY A 37 15.38 1.60 -16.40
C GLY A 37 14.81 1.25 -17.77
N ARG A 38 15.48 0.32 -18.48
CA ARG A 38 15.01 -0.16 -19.81
C ARG A 38 14.00 -1.30 -19.73
N ARG A 39 13.80 -1.89 -18.55
CA ARG A 39 12.95 -3.07 -18.34
C ARG A 39 11.75 -2.82 -17.44
N GLY A 40 11.86 -1.89 -16.51
CA GLY A 40 10.80 -1.54 -15.58
C GLY A 40 11.32 -0.71 -14.42
N VAL A 41 10.39 -0.09 -13.70
CA VAL A 41 10.64 0.70 -12.48
C VAL A 41 9.52 0.36 -11.49
N VAL A 42 9.88 0.23 -10.22
CA VAL A 42 8.92 0.11 -9.11
C VAL A 42 9.28 1.19 -8.09
N ALA A 43 8.28 1.96 -7.67
CA ALA A 43 8.39 2.96 -6.63
C ALA A 43 7.43 2.61 -5.49
N ALA A 44 7.92 2.61 -4.25
CA ALA A 44 7.16 2.28 -3.06
C ALA A 44 7.68 3.06 -1.84
N GLY A 45 6.92 3.03 -0.74
CA GLY A 45 7.28 3.69 0.53
C GLY A 45 8.56 3.11 1.17
N HIS A 46 8.82 1.82 0.95
CA HIS A 46 9.93 1.10 1.55
C HIS A 46 10.80 0.34 0.51
N PRO A 47 12.14 0.29 0.66
CA PRO A 47 13.02 -0.42 -0.28
C PRO A 47 12.69 -1.90 -0.46
N LEU A 48 12.42 -2.64 0.62
CA LEU A 48 12.00 -4.05 0.55
C LEU A 48 10.66 -4.25 -0.20
N VAL A 49 9.79 -3.24 -0.17
CA VAL A 49 8.50 -3.26 -0.86
C VAL A 49 8.70 -3.04 -2.35
N ALA A 50 9.54 -2.08 -2.74
CA ALA A 50 9.92 -1.88 -4.14
C ALA A 50 10.69 -3.09 -4.69
N GLU A 51 11.53 -3.72 -3.88
CA GLU A 51 12.29 -4.92 -4.22
C GLU A 51 11.37 -6.11 -4.54
N ALA A 52 10.32 -6.32 -3.74
CA ALA A 52 9.33 -7.37 -3.99
C ALA A 52 8.69 -7.25 -5.38
N GLY A 53 8.26 -6.03 -5.77
CA GLY A 53 7.75 -5.77 -7.12
C GLY A 53 8.80 -5.96 -8.20
N MET A 54 10.03 -5.49 -7.95
CA MET A 54 11.12 -5.62 -8.91
C MET A 54 11.50 -7.09 -9.16
N ARG A 55 11.49 -7.95 -8.12
CA ARG A 55 11.67 -9.40 -8.25
C ARG A 55 10.64 -10.01 -9.20
N ILE A 56 9.39 -9.57 -9.14
CA ILE A 56 8.34 -10.06 -10.03
C ILE A 56 8.54 -9.60 -11.48
N LEU A 57 8.90 -8.34 -11.70
CA LEU A 57 9.27 -7.87 -13.04
C LEU A 57 10.46 -8.66 -13.62
N GLN A 58 11.47 -8.96 -12.80
CA GLN A 58 12.64 -9.74 -13.22
C GLN A 58 12.29 -11.20 -13.54
N LYS A 59 11.24 -11.75 -12.93
CA LYS A 59 10.69 -13.08 -13.25
C LYS A 59 9.78 -13.07 -14.49
N GLY A 60 9.59 -11.92 -15.14
CA GLY A 60 8.78 -11.79 -16.34
C GLY A 60 7.31 -11.47 -16.09
N GLY A 61 6.92 -11.17 -14.85
CA GLY A 61 5.59 -10.65 -14.54
C GLY A 61 5.37 -9.26 -15.15
N ASN A 62 4.10 -8.91 -15.37
CA ASN A 62 3.75 -7.59 -15.87
C ASN A 62 3.65 -6.54 -14.73
N ALA A 63 3.26 -5.31 -15.08
CA ALA A 63 3.11 -4.23 -14.10
C ALA A 63 2.07 -4.53 -13.01
N VAL A 64 1.03 -5.29 -13.32
CA VAL A 64 -0.02 -5.68 -12.35
C VAL A 64 0.48 -6.78 -11.43
N ASP A 65 1.16 -7.80 -11.95
CA ASP A 65 1.79 -8.85 -11.13
C ASP A 65 2.76 -8.23 -10.12
N ALA A 66 3.62 -7.31 -10.60
CA ALA A 66 4.57 -6.59 -9.77
C ALA A 66 3.89 -5.66 -8.76
N GLY A 67 2.84 -4.95 -9.17
CA GLY A 67 2.04 -4.11 -8.28
C GLY A 67 1.39 -4.90 -7.16
N VAL A 68 0.81 -6.06 -7.47
CA VAL A 68 0.18 -6.95 -6.49
C VAL A 68 1.20 -7.45 -5.46
N ALA A 69 2.36 -7.92 -5.91
CA ALA A 69 3.44 -8.34 -5.01
C ALA A 69 3.96 -7.19 -4.14
N THR A 70 4.10 -5.99 -4.71
CA THR A 70 4.50 -4.78 -4.00
C THR A 70 3.52 -4.48 -2.87
N VAL A 71 2.21 -4.46 -3.14
CA VAL A 71 1.22 -4.13 -2.10
C VAL A 71 1.15 -5.22 -1.02
N PHE A 72 1.25 -6.50 -1.38
CA PHE A 72 1.34 -7.55 -0.35
C PHE A 72 2.59 -7.41 0.52
N ALA A 73 3.74 -7.06 -0.05
CA ALA A 73 4.94 -6.77 0.73
C ALA A 73 4.75 -5.53 1.63
N ALA A 74 4.10 -4.48 1.14
CA ALA A 74 3.75 -3.30 1.94
C ALA A 74 2.88 -3.66 3.14
N SER A 75 1.94 -4.60 2.96
CA SER A 75 1.06 -5.08 4.03
C SER A 75 1.78 -5.75 5.20
N VAL A 76 3.05 -6.11 5.01
CA VAL A 76 3.94 -6.69 6.02
C VAL A 76 4.87 -5.62 6.60
N VAL A 77 5.55 -4.86 5.73
CA VAL A 77 6.66 -4.00 6.12
C VAL A 77 6.22 -2.60 6.54
N GLU A 78 5.08 -2.13 6.06
CA GLU A 78 4.55 -0.77 6.28
C GLU A 78 3.35 -0.76 7.22
N MET A 79 3.24 -1.73 8.14
CA MET A 79 2.10 -1.92 9.07
C MET A 79 1.80 -0.74 10.00
N ASN A 80 2.71 0.23 10.12
CA ASN A 80 2.45 1.51 10.77
C ASN A 80 1.55 2.47 9.95
N GLY A 81 1.21 2.12 8.71
CA GLY A 81 0.31 2.88 7.84
C GLY A 81 -0.60 2.04 6.94
N PHE A 82 -0.20 0.81 6.59
CA PHE A 82 -0.99 -0.09 5.73
C PHE A 82 -0.84 -1.56 6.15
N GLY A 83 -1.95 -2.31 6.15
CA GLY A 83 -1.96 -3.75 6.44
C GLY A 83 -2.97 -4.49 5.56
N SER A 84 -2.90 -5.82 5.54
CA SER A 84 -3.75 -6.66 4.68
C SER A 84 -5.25 -6.60 5.07
N GLY A 85 -5.54 -6.09 6.27
CA GLY A 85 -6.89 -5.79 6.76
C GLY A 85 -7.50 -4.48 6.23
N ALA A 86 -6.76 -3.71 5.41
CA ALA A 86 -7.14 -2.37 4.96
C ALA A 86 -7.87 -2.39 3.60
N GLU A 87 -7.87 -1.23 2.95
CA GLU A 87 -8.43 -0.98 1.62
C GLU A 87 -7.35 -0.65 0.59
N CYS A 88 -7.64 -0.88 -0.69
CA CYS A 88 -6.67 -0.68 -1.77
C CYS A 88 -7.37 -0.27 -3.07
N PRO A 89 -7.62 1.04 -3.30
CA PRO A 89 -7.99 1.51 -4.63
C PRO A 89 -6.80 1.35 -5.59
N ILE A 90 -7.05 0.87 -6.82
CA ILE A 90 -5.99 0.58 -7.79
C ILE A 90 -6.34 1.22 -9.12
N LEU A 91 -5.40 1.98 -9.70
CA LEU A 91 -5.48 2.44 -11.08
C LEU A 91 -4.53 1.62 -11.95
N ILE A 92 -5.03 1.06 -13.05
CA ILE A 92 -4.28 0.19 -13.96
C ILE A 92 -4.30 0.81 -15.35
N LYS A 93 -3.11 1.05 -15.93
CA LYS A 93 -2.95 1.44 -17.34
C LYS A 93 -2.02 0.47 -18.04
N LEU A 94 -2.59 -0.49 -18.75
CA LEU A 94 -1.81 -1.37 -19.63
C LEU A 94 -1.55 -0.71 -20.99
N ALA A 95 -0.48 -1.15 -21.65
CA ALA A 95 -0.12 -0.67 -22.99
C ALA A 95 -1.24 -1.00 -23.99
N GLY A 96 -1.66 -0.01 -24.79
CA GLY A 96 -2.71 -0.19 -25.79
C GLY A 96 -4.14 -0.37 -25.24
N MET A 97 -4.34 -0.34 -23.91
CA MET A 97 -5.65 -0.50 -23.28
C MET A 97 -6.11 0.79 -22.61
N PRO A 98 -7.41 1.09 -22.51
CA PRO A 98 -7.90 2.18 -21.68
C PRO A 98 -7.52 1.94 -20.20
N PRO A 99 -7.33 3.00 -19.39
CA PRO A 99 -7.14 2.83 -17.96
C PRO A 99 -8.39 2.22 -17.29
N ALA A 100 -8.16 1.44 -16.24
CA ALA A 100 -9.19 0.82 -15.42
C ALA A 100 -8.95 1.17 -13.95
N ALA A 101 -10.03 1.37 -13.19
CA ALA A 101 -9.96 1.53 -11.74
C ALA A 101 -10.54 0.29 -11.06
N ILE A 102 -9.92 -0.15 -9.97
CA ILE A 102 -10.52 -1.12 -9.06
C ILE A 102 -10.88 -0.39 -7.77
N ASN A 103 -12.18 -0.37 -7.49
CA ASN A 103 -12.72 0.08 -6.22
C ASN A 103 -12.48 -1.01 -5.17
N GLY A 104 -11.38 -0.85 -4.44
CA GLY A 104 -11.02 -1.68 -3.30
C GLY A 104 -11.37 -1.04 -1.96
N ALA A 105 -12.41 -0.20 -1.90
CA ALA A 105 -12.93 0.32 -0.64
C ALA A 105 -13.75 -0.76 0.08
N GLY A 106 -13.59 -0.85 1.40
CA GLY A 106 -14.36 -1.78 2.22
C GLY A 106 -15.77 -1.26 2.48
N ILE A 107 -16.66 -2.15 2.90
CA ILE A 107 -18.02 -1.79 3.31
C ILE A 107 -18.18 -1.88 4.82
N ALA A 108 -19.08 -1.08 5.37
CA ALA A 108 -19.46 -1.20 6.76
C ALA A 108 -20.12 -2.57 7.01
N PRO A 109 -19.87 -3.21 8.17
CA PRO A 109 -20.60 -4.41 8.58
C PRO A 109 -22.10 -4.16 8.66
N GLU A 110 -22.92 -5.17 8.46
CA GLU A 110 -24.39 -5.07 8.57
C GLU A 110 -24.82 -4.54 9.95
N LEU A 111 -24.09 -4.92 11.00
CA LEU A 111 -24.34 -4.47 12.37
C LEU A 111 -23.93 -3.01 12.66
N ALA A 112 -23.20 -2.37 11.75
CA ALA A 112 -22.69 -1.01 11.92
C ALA A 112 -23.71 0.05 11.51
N THR A 113 -24.91 0.00 12.10
CA THR A 113 -25.99 0.96 11.82
C THR A 113 -25.80 2.28 12.57
N VAL A 114 -26.46 3.34 12.09
CA VAL A 114 -26.47 4.64 12.78
C VAL A 114 -27.05 4.49 14.19
N GLU A 115 -28.10 3.69 14.34
CA GLU A 115 -28.75 3.38 15.61
C GLU A 115 -27.79 2.67 16.56
N TYR A 116 -26.98 1.73 16.05
CA TYR A 116 -25.97 1.03 16.83
C TYR A 116 -24.99 2.03 17.46
N TYR A 117 -24.38 2.90 16.65
CA TYR A 117 -23.41 3.89 17.16
C TYR A 117 -24.06 4.90 18.11
N LYS A 118 -25.31 5.32 17.86
CA LYS A 118 -26.06 6.21 18.77
C LYS A 118 -26.39 5.55 20.12
N SER A 119 -26.46 4.22 20.17
CA SER A 119 -26.75 3.47 21.39
C SER A 119 -25.53 3.26 22.30
N LEU A 120 -24.32 3.47 21.77
CA LEU A 120 -23.10 3.29 22.53
C LEU A 120 -23.02 4.30 23.67
N ARG A 121 -22.68 3.81 24.86
CA ARG A 121 -22.42 4.67 26.00
C ARG A 121 -21.04 5.31 25.87
N SER A 122 -20.89 6.52 26.39
CA SER A 122 -19.61 7.23 26.40
C SER A 122 -18.50 6.52 27.20
N ASP A 123 -18.88 5.60 28.09
CA ASP A 123 -17.98 4.78 28.92
C ASP A 123 -17.77 3.36 28.35
N ASP A 124 -18.16 3.08 27.10
CA ASP A 124 -17.97 1.77 26.50
C ASP A 124 -16.47 1.43 26.37
N PRO A 125 -16.00 0.32 26.98
CA PRO A 125 -14.58 -0.02 27.02
C PRO A 125 -13.98 -0.36 25.65
N ARG A 126 -14.80 -0.54 24.61
CA ARG A 126 -14.36 -0.79 23.23
C ARG A 126 -13.96 0.49 22.51
N LEU A 127 -14.26 1.66 23.06
CA LEU A 127 -13.81 2.96 22.59
C LEU A 127 -12.35 3.16 23.05
N ALA A 128 -11.41 2.67 22.24
CA ALA A 128 -10.02 2.50 22.64
C ALA A 128 -9.20 3.79 22.76
N ASP A 129 -9.72 4.97 22.38
CA ASP A 129 -9.00 6.24 22.55
C ASP A 129 -9.88 7.49 22.73
N VAL A 130 -9.33 8.42 23.49
CA VAL A 130 -10.00 9.47 24.31
C VAL A 130 -10.03 10.84 23.63
N ALA A 131 -10.03 10.91 22.29
CA ALA A 131 -9.89 12.17 21.55
C ALA A 131 -10.80 12.34 20.32
N SER A 132 -11.93 11.60 20.20
CA SER A 132 -12.93 12.01 19.21
C SER A 132 -13.70 13.22 19.73
N ILE A 133 -13.34 14.37 19.18
CA ILE A 133 -14.12 15.59 19.17
C ILE A 133 -15.49 15.22 18.58
N SER A 134 -16.51 15.10 19.45
CA SER A 134 -17.95 14.93 19.17
C SER A 134 -18.54 13.56 19.54
N ARG A 135 -19.63 13.64 20.33
CA ARG A 135 -20.35 12.58 21.04
C ARG A 135 -21.27 11.75 20.12
N SER A 136 -20.87 11.50 18.86
CA SER A 136 -21.74 10.91 17.82
C SER A 136 -21.00 10.16 16.70
N THR A 137 -19.75 9.77 16.89
CA THR A 137 -18.87 9.35 15.79
C THR A 137 -18.21 7.98 16.00
N ILE A 138 -18.03 7.26 14.90
CA ILE A 138 -17.19 6.05 14.79
C ILE A 138 -15.79 6.37 15.36
N PRO A 139 -15.19 5.53 16.22
CA PRO A 139 -13.89 5.83 16.81
C PRO A 139 -12.78 5.83 15.74
N ALA A 140 -11.69 6.57 15.97
CA ALA A 140 -10.55 6.56 15.05
C ALA A 140 -9.71 5.27 15.15
N TYR A 141 -9.74 4.61 16.31
CA TYR A 141 -9.00 3.40 16.59
C TYR A 141 -9.90 2.32 17.19
N GLY A 142 -9.48 1.07 17.01
CA GLY A 142 -10.12 -0.08 17.62
C GLY A 142 -11.16 -0.74 16.71
N LEU A 143 -11.89 -1.67 17.28
CA LEU A 143 -12.65 -2.67 16.53
C LEU A 143 -13.95 -2.13 15.93
N LEU A 144 -14.47 -1.03 16.48
CA LEU A 144 -15.72 -0.42 16.02
C LEU A 144 -15.52 0.45 14.78
N SER A 145 -14.29 0.70 14.34
CA SER A 145 -14.02 1.41 13.08
C SER A 145 -13.66 0.48 11.94
N ALA A 146 -13.71 -0.84 12.17
CA ALA A 146 -13.36 -1.84 11.18
C ALA A 146 -14.44 -1.98 10.11
N ILE A 147 -14.03 -1.86 8.86
CA ILE A 147 -14.80 -2.22 7.67
C ILE A 147 -14.38 -3.62 7.19
N VAL A 148 -15.11 -4.19 6.23
CA VAL A 148 -14.70 -5.45 5.60
C VAL A 148 -13.33 -5.24 4.93
N PRO A 149 -12.30 -6.02 5.28
CA PRO A 149 -11.00 -5.98 4.61
C PRO A 149 -11.14 -6.16 3.11
N SER A 150 -10.80 -5.14 2.33
CA SER A 150 -11.05 -5.09 0.89
C SER A 150 -9.79 -5.17 0.04
N ALA A 151 -8.63 -4.84 0.61
CA ALA A 151 -7.36 -4.82 -0.12
C ALA A 151 -7.07 -6.18 -0.78
N ILE A 152 -7.32 -7.29 -0.08
CA ILE A 152 -7.07 -8.64 -0.62
C ILE A 152 -7.95 -8.90 -1.85
N ASP A 153 -9.25 -8.62 -1.80
CA ASP A 153 -10.13 -8.82 -2.95
C ASP A 153 -9.75 -7.95 -4.15
N ALA A 154 -9.39 -6.68 -3.89
CA ALA A 154 -8.98 -5.75 -4.94
C ALA A 154 -7.71 -6.25 -5.66
N LEU A 155 -6.72 -6.74 -4.89
CA LEU A 155 -5.49 -7.31 -5.43
C LEU A 155 -5.73 -8.61 -6.18
N LEU A 156 -6.59 -9.49 -5.66
CA LEU A 156 -6.97 -10.73 -6.36
C LEU A 156 -7.71 -10.42 -7.67
N LEU A 157 -8.64 -9.46 -7.67
CA LEU A 157 -9.35 -9.03 -8.87
C LEU A 157 -8.39 -8.42 -9.91
N ALA A 158 -7.44 -7.60 -9.47
CA ALA A 158 -6.40 -7.03 -10.34
C ALA A 158 -5.57 -8.14 -10.99
N LEU A 159 -5.08 -9.07 -10.18
CA LEU A 159 -4.27 -10.20 -10.65
C LEU A 159 -5.04 -11.11 -11.60
N GLU A 160 -6.29 -11.42 -11.27
CA GLU A 160 -7.19 -12.24 -12.08
C GLU A 160 -7.38 -11.66 -13.47
N LYS A 161 -7.77 -10.38 -13.55
CA LYS A 161 -8.15 -9.73 -14.81
C LYS A 161 -6.96 -9.27 -15.63
N HIS A 162 -5.96 -8.68 -14.97
CA HIS A 162 -4.89 -7.93 -15.65
C HIS A 162 -3.49 -8.47 -15.37
N GLY A 163 -3.34 -9.40 -14.43
CA GLY A 163 -2.08 -10.10 -14.18
C GLY A 163 -1.80 -11.23 -15.18
N THR A 164 -0.61 -11.81 -15.08
CA THR A 164 -0.18 -12.98 -15.86
C THR A 164 0.35 -14.12 -15.00
N MET A 165 0.71 -13.84 -13.74
CA MET A 165 1.26 -14.83 -12.80
C MET A 165 0.17 -15.42 -11.90
N SER A 166 0.49 -16.54 -11.24
CA SER A 166 -0.34 -17.14 -10.20
C SER A 166 -0.30 -16.35 -8.90
N PHE A 167 -1.30 -16.52 -8.03
CA PHE A 167 -1.27 -15.89 -6.71
C PHE A 167 -0.08 -16.39 -5.88
N ALA A 168 0.22 -17.69 -5.95
CA ALA A 168 1.33 -18.29 -5.20
C ALA A 168 2.70 -17.71 -5.58
N GLU A 169 2.88 -17.23 -6.81
CA GLU A 169 4.11 -16.58 -7.25
C GLU A 169 4.23 -15.15 -6.73
N VAL A 170 3.17 -14.35 -6.82
CA VAL A 170 3.20 -12.92 -6.45
C VAL A 170 3.19 -12.70 -4.94
N ILE A 171 2.60 -13.60 -4.16
CA ILE A 171 2.56 -13.49 -2.69
C ILE A 171 3.88 -13.88 -2.02
N GLN A 172 4.75 -14.61 -2.73
CA GLN A 172 5.95 -15.22 -2.16
C GLN A 172 6.90 -14.23 -1.47
N PRO A 173 7.20 -13.03 -2.02
CA PRO A 173 8.04 -12.06 -1.31
C PRO A 173 7.43 -11.61 0.02
N ALA A 174 6.11 -11.48 0.12
CA ALA A 174 5.43 -11.08 1.36
C ALA A 174 5.48 -12.20 2.42
N ILE A 175 5.43 -13.47 2.01
CA ILE A 175 5.63 -14.61 2.92
C ILE A 175 7.04 -14.55 3.53
N GLU A 176 8.07 -14.42 2.69
CA GLU A 176 9.48 -14.32 3.12
C GLU A 176 9.71 -13.13 4.05
N LEU A 177 9.14 -11.97 3.74
CA LEU A 177 9.20 -10.80 4.61
C LEU A 177 8.48 -11.05 5.94
N ALA A 178 7.31 -11.70 5.94
CA ALA A 178 6.58 -11.98 7.18
C ALA A 178 7.31 -12.99 8.09
N GLU A 179 8.18 -13.84 7.54
CA GLU A 179 9.07 -14.72 8.30
C GLU A 179 10.19 -13.94 9.02
N GLY A 180 10.59 -12.78 8.50
CA GLY A 180 11.53 -11.89 9.17
C GLY A 180 12.10 -10.81 8.26
N PHE A 181 12.17 -9.56 8.77
CA PHE A 181 12.85 -8.46 8.09
C PHE A 181 13.47 -7.49 9.11
N PRO A 182 14.54 -6.76 8.75
CA PRO A 182 15.08 -5.72 9.61
C PRO A 182 14.08 -4.58 9.73
N LEU A 183 13.63 -4.29 10.95
CA LEU A 183 12.64 -3.25 11.21
C LEU A 183 13.25 -1.87 10.96
N ASP A 184 12.58 -1.03 10.18
CA ASP A 184 13.06 0.34 9.98
C ASP A 184 12.76 1.24 11.18
N ALA A 185 13.33 2.44 11.17
CA ALA A 185 13.15 3.39 12.27
C ALA A 185 11.73 3.98 12.34
N GLN A 186 11.01 4.04 11.22
CA GLN A 186 9.66 4.61 11.18
C GLN A 186 8.65 3.66 11.81
N PHE A 187 8.70 2.39 11.44
CA PHE A 187 7.83 1.36 11.99
C PHE A 187 8.15 1.12 13.48
N ALA A 188 9.44 1.03 13.87
CA ALA A 188 9.81 0.93 15.30
C ALA A 188 9.24 2.09 16.14
N ARG A 189 9.34 3.35 15.65
CA ARG A 189 8.72 4.51 16.30
C ARG A 189 7.20 4.41 16.35
N GLY A 190 6.56 3.88 15.30
CA GLY A 190 5.12 3.62 15.28
C GLY A 190 4.70 2.67 16.39
N ILE A 191 5.39 1.53 16.52
CA ILE A 191 5.11 0.54 17.57
C ILE A 191 5.29 1.16 18.96
N GLU A 192 6.40 1.87 19.20
CA GLU A 192 6.64 2.51 20.50
C GLU A 192 5.56 3.55 20.82
N ARG A 193 5.15 4.37 19.84
CA ARG A 193 4.06 5.35 20.00
C ARG A 193 2.73 4.68 20.37
N PHE A 194 2.41 3.54 19.76
CA PHE A 194 1.15 2.83 19.99
C PHE A 194 1.23 1.80 21.14
N LYS A 195 2.38 1.64 21.79
CA LYS A 195 2.61 0.68 22.87
C LYS A 195 1.53 0.72 23.97
N PRO A 196 1.07 1.88 24.49
CA PRO A 196 0.03 1.92 25.53
C PRO A 196 -1.32 1.31 25.11
N ILE A 197 -1.62 1.31 23.81
CA ILE A 197 -2.82 0.68 23.25
C ILE A 197 -2.54 -0.80 22.98
N LEU A 198 -1.38 -1.12 22.39
CA LEU A 198 -0.98 -2.50 22.08
C LEU A 198 -0.92 -3.38 23.32
N GLU A 199 -0.49 -2.84 24.47
CA GLU A 199 -0.47 -3.54 25.77
C GLU A 199 -1.85 -4.00 26.22
N LYS A 200 -2.92 -3.30 25.81
CA LYS A 200 -4.32 -3.65 26.12
C LYS A 200 -4.88 -4.72 25.19
N TRP A 201 -4.16 -5.07 24.11
CA TRP A 201 -4.60 -6.01 23.09
C TRP A 201 -3.68 -7.24 23.07
N PRO A 202 -3.98 -8.31 23.84
CA PRO A 202 -3.06 -9.43 24.03
C PRO A 202 -2.57 -10.08 22.74
N THR A 203 -3.44 -10.21 21.74
CA THR A 203 -3.10 -10.76 20.43
C THR A 203 -2.13 -9.87 19.65
N SER A 204 -2.30 -8.55 19.74
CA SER A 204 -1.40 -7.57 19.09
C SER A 204 -0.08 -7.44 19.87
N SER A 205 -0.14 -7.39 21.20
CA SER A 205 1.03 -7.34 22.08
C SER A 205 2.00 -8.49 21.79
N LYS A 206 1.49 -9.70 21.59
CA LYS A 206 2.32 -10.88 21.23
C LYS A 206 3.16 -10.67 19.96
N VAL A 207 2.65 -9.91 19.00
CA VAL A 207 3.33 -9.68 17.70
C VAL A 207 4.20 -8.43 17.76
N PHE A 208 3.63 -7.31 18.20
CA PHE A 208 4.29 -6.00 18.12
C PHE A 208 5.16 -5.68 19.33
N LEU A 209 4.97 -6.36 20.47
CA LEU A 209 5.77 -6.19 21.69
C LEU A 209 6.50 -7.49 22.07
N PRO A 210 7.36 -8.05 21.20
CA PRO A 210 8.09 -9.27 21.50
C PRO A 210 8.93 -9.09 22.77
N GLY A 211 8.75 -9.99 23.74
CA GLY A 211 9.39 -9.87 25.05
C GLY A 211 8.89 -8.70 25.90
N GLY A 212 7.70 -8.16 25.60
CA GLY A 212 7.06 -7.09 26.39
C GLY A 212 7.57 -5.67 26.08
N ARG A 213 8.32 -5.47 24.99
CA ARG A 213 8.84 -4.16 24.58
C ARG A 213 8.69 -3.94 23.08
N ALA A 214 8.69 -2.69 22.65
CA ALA A 214 8.82 -2.41 21.23
C ALA A 214 10.21 -2.87 20.72
N PRO A 215 10.27 -3.45 19.51
CA PRO A 215 11.52 -3.74 18.83
C PRO A 215 12.25 -2.44 18.45
N ARG A 216 13.58 -2.51 18.39
CA ARG A 216 14.42 -1.38 17.96
C ARG A 216 14.66 -1.41 16.45
N PRO A 217 14.98 -0.27 15.82
CA PRO A 217 15.39 -0.26 14.43
C PRO A 217 16.57 -1.23 14.19
N GLY A 218 16.51 -2.00 13.10
CA GLY A 218 17.49 -3.03 12.74
C GLY A 218 17.28 -4.40 13.38
N GLU A 219 16.44 -4.53 14.42
CA GLU A 219 16.06 -5.85 14.95
C GLU A 219 15.20 -6.61 13.92
N ILE A 220 15.37 -7.94 13.85
CA ILE A 220 14.56 -8.78 12.97
C ILE A 220 13.15 -8.88 13.55
N PHE A 221 12.18 -8.34 12.81
CA PHE A 221 10.77 -8.37 13.17
C PHE A 221 10.06 -9.49 12.43
N VAL A 222 9.31 -10.30 13.17
CA VAL A 222 8.70 -11.55 12.68
C VAL A 222 7.19 -11.49 12.86
N GLN A 223 6.45 -11.84 11.81
CA GLN A 223 4.99 -11.90 11.78
C GLN A 223 4.53 -13.31 11.43
N ALA A 224 4.91 -14.28 12.25
CA ALA A 224 4.73 -15.71 11.96
C ALA A 224 3.26 -16.09 11.67
N ASP A 225 2.30 -15.45 12.32
CA ASP A 225 0.88 -15.72 12.09
C ASP A 225 0.44 -15.23 10.70
N LEU A 226 0.93 -14.06 10.27
CA LEU A 226 0.67 -13.52 8.94
C LEU A 226 1.34 -14.35 7.84
N ALA A 227 2.59 -14.77 8.06
CA ALA A 227 3.32 -15.66 7.15
C ALA A 227 2.52 -16.94 6.90
N ARG A 228 1.98 -17.57 7.96
CA ARG A 228 1.14 -18.77 7.84
C ARG A 228 -0.18 -18.50 7.11
N THR A 229 -0.81 -17.34 7.31
CA THR A 229 -2.00 -16.94 6.55
C THR A 229 -1.71 -16.84 5.06
N PHE A 230 -0.66 -16.13 4.66
CA PHE A 230 -0.28 -16.00 3.26
C PHE A 230 0.17 -17.32 2.64
N LEU A 231 0.90 -18.15 3.38
CA LEU A 231 1.27 -19.49 2.95
C LEU A 231 0.04 -20.37 2.70
N SER A 232 -0.95 -20.34 3.60
CA SER A 232 -2.20 -21.10 3.43
C SER A 232 -2.95 -20.66 2.17
N MET A 233 -2.99 -19.36 1.89
CA MET A 233 -3.58 -18.83 0.66
C MET A 233 -2.80 -19.29 -0.59
N ALA A 234 -1.46 -19.27 -0.55
CA ALA A 234 -0.62 -19.75 -1.65
C ALA A 234 -0.81 -21.26 -1.90
N GLU A 235 -0.98 -22.07 -0.85
CA GLU A 235 -1.28 -23.49 -0.98
C GLU A 235 -2.65 -23.74 -1.63
N VAL A 236 -3.66 -22.91 -1.33
CA VAL A 236 -4.97 -22.99 -1.99
C VAL A 236 -4.84 -22.73 -3.49
N ASP A 237 -4.07 -21.71 -3.88
CA ASP A 237 -3.78 -21.42 -5.29
C ASP A 237 -3.11 -22.62 -5.97
N ARG A 238 -2.01 -23.13 -5.40
CA ARG A 238 -1.27 -24.30 -5.93
C ARG A 238 -2.16 -25.54 -6.08
N LYS A 239 -3.00 -25.84 -5.09
CA LYS A 239 -3.94 -26.98 -5.11
C LYS A 239 -4.98 -26.87 -6.23
N ASN A 240 -5.27 -25.65 -6.69
CA ASN A 240 -6.25 -25.39 -7.75
C ASN A 240 -5.61 -25.03 -9.09
N ALA A 241 -4.27 -25.00 -9.19
CA ALA A 241 -3.54 -24.59 -10.40
C ALA A 241 -3.93 -25.41 -11.65
N ALA A 242 -4.23 -26.71 -11.50
CA ALA A 242 -4.67 -27.57 -12.59
C ALA A 242 -6.02 -27.14 -13.22
N LYS A 243 -6.81 -26.32 -12.53
CA LYS A 243 -8.08 -25.75 -13.02
C LYS A 243 -7.88 -24.45 -13.80
N GLY A 244 -6.64 -23.98 -13.93
CA GLY A 244 -6.27 -22.71 -14.56
C GLY A 244 -6.10 -21.57 -13.56
N ARG A 245 -5.28 -20.58 -13.95
CA ARG A 245 -4.86 -19.43 -13.12
C ARG A 245 -6.03 -18.68 -12.48
N VAL A 246 -7.05 -18.34 -13.28
CA VAL A 246 -8.24 -17.61 -12.82
C VAL A 246 -9.02 -18.43 -11.77
N ALA A 247 -9.23 -19.73 -12.02
CA ALA A 247 -9.94 -20.59 -11.07
C ALA A 247 -9.15 -20.77 -9.76
N ALA A 248 -7.82 -20.80 -9.83
CA ALA A 248 -6.95 -20.85 -8.65
C ALA A 248 -7.04 -19.57 -7.82
N ILE A 249 -6.97 -18.39 -8.45
CA ILE A 249 -7.14 -17.08 -7.80
C ILE A 249 -8.53 -16.97 -7.15
N GLN A 250 -9.59 -17.42 -7.85
CA GLN A 250 -10.94 -17.46 -7.27
C GLN A 250 -11.03 -18.40 -6.06
N ALA A 251 -10.31 -19.53 -6.06
CA ALA A 251 -10.26 -20.40 -4.89
C ALA A 251 -9.57 -19.73 -3.69
N VAL A 252 -8.53 -18.93 -3.92
CA VAL A 252 -7.89 -18.10 -2.86
C VAL A 252 -8.88 -17.08 -2.31
N ARG A 253 -9.63 -16.43 -3.19
CA ARG A 253 -10.69 -15.49 -2.82
C ARG A 253 -11.74 -16.16 -1.93
N GLU A 254 -12.26 -17.31 -2.34
CA GLU A 254 -13.26 -18.05 -1.55
C GLU A 254 -12.68 -18.50 -0.20
N TYR A 255 -11.42 -18.93 -0.16
CA TYR A 255 -10.74 -19.27 1.10
C TYR A 255 -10.71 -18.09 2.08
N PHE A 256 -10.48 -16.87 1.58
CA PHE A 256 -10.43 -15.68 2.41
C PHE A 256 -11.83 -15.19 2.81
N TYR A 257 -12.72 -14.97 1.85
CA TYR A 257 -13.99 -14.26 2.04
C TYR A 257 -15.20 -15.14 2.40
N ARG A 258 -15.17 -16.43 2.07
CA ARG A 258 -16.24 -17.39 2.44
C ARG A 258 -15.73 -18.61 3.22
N GLY A 259 -14.42 -18.66 3.43
CA GLY A 259 -13.70 -19.81 3.94
C GLY A 259 -13.16 -19.62 5.36
N PRO A 260 -12.10 -20.36 5.71
CA PRO A 260 -11.52 -20.35 7.06
C PRO A 260 -11.11 -18.96 7.56
N SER A 261 -10.67 -18.05 6.69
CA SER A 261 -10.21 -16.72 7.13
C SER A 261 -11.38 -15.85 7.62
N ALA A 262 -12.45 -15.71 6.82
CA ALA A 262 -13.66 -15.01 7.22
C ALA A 262 -14.27 -15.57 8.51
N ARG A 263 -14.31 -16.91 8.65
CA ARG A 263 -14.77 -17.57 9.89
C ARG A 263 -13.94 -17.18 11.10
N ARG A 264 -12.61 -17.30 10.99
CA ARG A 264 -11.70 -16.96 12.09
C ARG A 264 -11.80 -15.49 12.50
N ILE A 265 -11.94 -14.58 11.53
CA ILE A 265 -12.09 -13.14 11.81
C ILE A 265 -13.45 -12.88 12.48
N SER A 266 -14.53 -13.46 11.97
CA SER A 266 -15.89 -13.38 12.54
C SER A 266 -15.93 -13.91 13.98
N GLU A 267 -15.33 -15.06 14.26
CA GLU A 267 -15.24 -15.66 15.59
C GLU A 267 -14.45 -14.77 16.57
N PHE A 268 -13.28 -14.28 16.14
CA PHE A 268 -12.53 -13.30 16.92
C PHE A 268 -13.40 -12.07 17.20
N CYS A 269 -14.02 -11.52 16.16
CA CYS A 269 -14.84 -10.32 16.27
C CYS A 269 -16.02 -10.47 17.24
N LYS A 270 -16.71 -11.63 17.23
CA LYS A 270 -17.75 -11.96 18.21
C LYS A 270 -17.21 -11.98 19.63
N GLY A 271 -16.01 -12.53 19.84
CA GLY A 271 -15.37 -12.64 21.16
C GLY A 271 -14.90 -11.32 21.76
N VAL A 272 -14.59 -10.32 20.93
CA VAL A 272 -14.04 -9.02 21.37
C VAL A 272 -14.96 -7.82 21.12
N GLY A 273 -16.21 -8.05 20.71
CA GLY A 273 -17.22 -7.00 20.54
C GLY A 273 -17.05 -6.14 19.28
N CYS A 274 -16.37 -6.67 18.26
CA CYS A 274 -16.30 -6.15 16.89
C CYS A 274 -17.59 -6.47 16.10
N LEU A 275 -17.87 -5.69 15.07
CA LEU A 275 -19.13 -5.76 14.31
C LEU A 275 -19.10 -6.71 13.11
N LEU A 276 -17.92 -7.04 12.58
CA LEU A 276 -17.78 -7.91 11.41
C LEU A 276 -18.29 -9.34 11.66
N ARG A 277 -18.99 -9.88 10.67
CA ARG A 277 -19.53 -11.24 10.60
C ARG A 277 -19.18 -11.88 9.27
N GLU A 278 -19.19 -13.21 9.20
CA GLU A 278 -18.94 -13.96 7.95
C GLU A 278 -19.80 -13.49 6.77
N GLY A 279 -21.06 -13.10 7.03
CA GLY A 279 -21.97 -12.57 6.02
C GLY A 279 -21.42 -11.31 5.33
N ASP A 280 -20.76 -10.43 6.08
CA ASP A 280 -20.17 -9.19 5.54
C ASP A 280 -19.05 -9.50 4.54
N PHE A 281 -18.19 -10.47 4.85
CA PHE A 281 -17.12 -10.93 3.95
C PHE A 281 -17.69 -11.63 2.72
N ALA A 282 -18.71 -12.47 2.90
CA ALA A 282 -19.31 -13.23 1.81
C ALA A 282 -20.07 -12.35 0.80
N ALA A 283 -20.63 -11.23 1.28
CA ALA A 283 -21.32 -10.22 0.47
C ALA A 283 -20.36 -9.24 -0.23
N TYR A 284 -19.14 -9.07 0.28
CA TYR A 284 -18.17 -8.14 -0.29
C TYR A 284 -17.58 -8.64 -1.61
N ARG A 285 -17.45 -7.71 -2.57
CA ARG A 285 -16.67 -7.89 -3.78
C ARG A 285 -16.14 -6.55 -4.29
N ALA A 286 -14.83 -6.47 -4.52
CA ALA A 286 -14.20 -5.37 -5.22
C ALA A 286 -14.76 -5.28 -6.64
N LYS A 287 -14.84 -4.06 -7.17
CA LYS A 287 -15.41 -3.78 -8.49
C LYS A 287 -14.40 -3.10 -9.38
N GLU A 288 -14.39 -3.48 -10.64
CA GLU A 288 -13.71 -2.70 -11.67
C GLU A 288 -14.70 -1.65 -12.20
N GLU A 289 -14.23 -0.42 -12.28
CA GLU A 289 -14.99 0.77 -12.66
C GLU A 289 -14.20 1.56 -13.71
N GLN A 290 -14.89 2.40 -14.47
CA GLN A 290 -14.21 3.38 -15.31
C GLN A 290 -13.63 4.48 -14.42
N PRO A 291 -12.34 4.83 -14.57
CA PRO A 291 -11.76 5.91 -13.79
C PRO A 291 -12.44 7.24 -14.12
N LEU A 292 -12.63 8.07 -13.10
CA LEU A 292 -12.99 9.48 -13.32
C LEU A 292 -11.85 10.15 -14.08
N THR A 293 -12.16 10.97 -15.08
CA THR A 293 -11.12 11.62 -15.88
C THR A 293 -11.42 13.08 -16.14
N THR A 294 -10.36 13.88 -16.21
CA THR A 294 -10.43 15.29 -16.58
C THR A 294 -9.19 15.69 -17.37
N ASP A 295 -9.34 16.62 -18.32
CA ASP A 295 -8.20 17.24 -18.99
C ASP A 295 -7.70 18.42 -18.15
N TYR A 296 -6.39 18.48 -17.96
CA TYR A 296 -5.74 19.68 -17.46
C TYR A 296 -4.53 20.03 -18.32
N ARG A 297 -4.69 21.08 -19.14
CA ARG A 297 -3.64 21.61 -20.04
C ARG A 297 -3.16 20.59 -21.07
N GLY A 298 -4.07 19.79 -21.63
CA GLY A 298 -3.74 18.76 -22.61
C GLY A 298 -3.17 17.47 -22.01
N ILE A 299 -3.37 17.25 -20.71
CA ILE A 299 -2.96 16.05 -19.98
C ILE A 299 -4.22 15.43 -19.36
N ASP A 300 -4.52 14.19 -19.74
CA ASP A 300 -5.57 13.41 -19.11
C ASP A 300 -5.12 13.01 -17.69
N VAL A 301 -5.89 13.45 -16.69
CA VAL A 301 -5.77 13.04 -15.29
C VAL A 301 -6.85 11.99 -15.04
N TYR A 302 -6.47 10.91 -14.36
CA TYR A 302 -7.31 9.77 -13.99
C TYR A 302 -7.23 9.51 -12.49
#